data_AF-A0AAU1XES2-F1
#
_entry.id   AF-A0AAU1XES2-F1
#
_cell.length_a   1.000
_cell.length_b   1.000
_cell.length_c   1.000
_cell.angle_alpha   90.00
_cell.angle_beta   90.00
_cell.angle_gamma   90.00
#
_symmetry.space_group_name_H-M   'P 1'
#
loop_
_entity.id
_entity.type
_entity.pdbx_description
1 polymer ?
#
loop_
_entity_poly.entity_id
_entity_poly.type
_entity_poly.pdbx_seq_one_letter_code
_entity_poly.pdbx_strand_id
1 'polypeptide(L)'
;MGHWWYRNIVEPGKLPLLLALVSFVMSFLVTRVITRLIRAGRGPFKNVTPGGLHIHHVVPGVILVIIGGFGAVAAGRYGFGGALSAVIFGLGAGLVLDEFALILHLDDVYWSEQGRKSVEIVVVTAAVVALVLGGFVPFGVNDLTPEERQSRGLVAMNAAGNFFLALIALWKGKARTALFGVIVPFVALVGAIRLARPGSPYAKRFYANRPRARAKAGLRAFHHDRRWARPRRRFENFIGGTPDPERTAVSLEKPPPP
;
A
#
# COMPACT_ATOMS: atom_id res chain seq x y z
N MET A 1 9.69 -31.02 -0.91
CA MET A 1 8.98 -29.73 -0.69
C MET A 1 8.17 -29.69 0.61
N GLY A 2 7.46 -30.75 1.02
CA GLY A 2 6.60 -30.72 2.23
C GLY A 2 7.30 -30.32 3.53
N HIS A 3 8.56 -30.72 3.71
CA HIS A 3 9.33 -30.38 4.91
C HIS A 3 9.70 -28.88 5.02
N TRP A 4 9.99 -28.21 3.89
CA TRP A 4 10.23 -26.77 3.88
C TRP A 4 8.94 -25.99 4.16
N TRP A 5 7.84 -26.40 3.52
CA TRP A 5 6.53 -25.79 3.71
C TRP A 5 6.07 -25.89 5.17
N TYR A 6 6.22 -27.07 5.77
CA TYR A 6 5.87 -27.27 7.17
C TYR A 6 6.67 -26.34 8.07
N ARG A 7 8.02 -26.37 8.00
CA ARG A 7 8.90 -25.56 8.86
C ARG A 7 8.76 -24.05 8.68
N ASN A 8 8.43 -23.58 7.48
CA ASN A 8 8.44 -22.14 7.18
C ASN A 8 7.05 -21.50 7.20
N ILE A 9 5.98 -22.28 6.97
CA ILE A 9 4.61 -21.76 6.83
C ILE A 9 3.67 -22.34 7.88
N VAL A 10 3.65 -23.66 8.06
CA VAL A 10 2.66 -24.33 8.93
C VAL A 10 3.07 -24.26 10.40
N GLU A 11 4.25 -24.76 10.74
CA GLU A 11 4.80 -24.80 12.11
C GLU A 11 4.94 -23.40 12.72
N PRO A 12 5.38 -22.35 12.00
CA PRO A 12 5.41 -21.00 12.54
C PRO A 12 4.02 -20.33 12.50
N GLY A 13 2.95 -21.03 12.14
CA GLY A 13 1.59 -20.50 12.08
C GLY A 13 1.42 -19.30 11.14
N LYS A 14 2.16 -19.25 10.03
CA LYS A 14 2.06 -18.21 9.00
C LYS A 14 0.97 -18.50 7.95
N LEU A 15 0.40 -19.72 7.97
CA LEU A 15 -0.60 -20.15 7.01
C LEU A 15 -1.81 -19.20 6.92
N PRO A 16 -2.45 -18.74 8.02
CA PRO A 16 -3.54 -17.77 7.92
C PRO A 16 -3.11 -16.46 7.24
N LEU A 17 -1.94 -15.91 7.59
CA LEU A 17 -1.45 -14.69 6.97
C LEU A 17 -1.18 -14.86 5.46
N LEU A 18 -0.68 -16.02 5.04
CA LEU A 18 -0.47 -16.34 3.63
C LEU A 18 -1.80 -16.42 2.88
N LEU A 19 -2.79 -17.10 3.45
CA LEU A 19 -4.13 -17.21 2.87
C LEU A 19 -4.81 -15.85 2.76
N ALA A 20 -4.69 -14.99 3.78
CA ALA A 20 -5.19 -13.63 3.73
C ALA A 20 -4.54 -12.83 2.60
N LEU A 21 -3.21 -12.92 2.43
CA LEU A 21 -2.48 -12.23 1.36
C LEU A 21 -2.93 -12.71 -0.03
N VAL A 22 -3.03 -14.03 -0.23
CA VAL A 22 -3.45 -14.60 -1.52
C VAL A 22 -4.88 -14.19 -1.85
N SER A 23 -5.81 -14.33 -0.91
CA SER A 23 -7.21 -13.92 -1.09
C SER A 23 -7.35 -12.43 -1.35
N PHE A 24 -6.56 -11.60 -0.66
CA PHE A 24 -6.47 -10.16 -0.89
C PHE A 24 -6.07 -9.82 -2.32
N VAL A 25 -4.95 -10.37 -2.79
CA VAL A 25 -4.45 -10.12 -4.15
C VAL A 25 -5.44 -10.63 -5.19
N MET A 26 -5.97 -11.85 -5.00
CA MET A 26 -6.92 -12.44 -5.93
C MET A 26 -8.22 -11.65 -6.01
N SER A 27 -8.78 -11.22 -4.87
CA SER A 27 -9.99 -10.41 -4.85
C SER A 27 -9.80 -9.10 -5.62
N PHE A 28 -8.70 -8.39 -5.36
CA PHE A 28 -8.38 -7.15 -6.08
C PHE A 28 -8.22 -7.37 -7.59
N LEU A 29 -7.49 -8.41 -8.00
CA LEU A 29 -7.30 -8.69 -9.42
C LEU A 29 -8.62 -9.05 -10.10
N VAL A 30 -9.47 -9.84 -9.44
CA VAL A 30 -10.78 -10.22 -9.95
C VAL A 30 -11.69 -9.00 -10.10
N THR A 31 -11.82 -8.14 -9.08
CA THR A 31 -12.64 -6.92 -9.22
C THR A 31 -12.10 -6.00 -10.30
N ARG A 32 -10.78 -5.89 -10.41
CA ARG A 32 -10.14 -5.07 -11.45
C ARG A 32 -10.38 -5.61 -12.85
N VAL A 33 -10.37 -6.93 -13.03
CA VAL A 33 -10.70 -7.56 -14.32
C VAL A 33 -12.18 -7.37 -14.63
N ILE A 34 -13.08 -7.58 -13.68
CA ILE A 34 -14.53 -7.41 -13.86
C ILE A 34 -14.85 -5.95 -14.24
N THR A 35 -14.32 -4.97 -13.52
CA THR A 35 -14.55 -3.54 -13.82
C THR A 35 -14.04 -3.15 -15.21
N ARG A 36 -12.89 -3.70 -15.65
CA ARG A 36 -12.38 -3.52 -17.02
C ARG A 36 -13.28 -4.15 -18.06
N LEU A 37 -13.78 -5.36 -17.81
CA LEU A 37 -14.68 -6.07 -18.73
C LEU A 37 -16.00 -5.33 -18.89
N ILE A 38 -16.59 -4.84 -17.79
CA ILE A 38 -17.79 -3.99 -17.79
C ILE A 38 -17.53 -2.72 -18.63
N ARG A 39 -16.41 -2.02 -18.39
CA ARG A 39 -16.03 -0.82 -19.16
C ARG A 39 -15.82 -1.11 -20.65
N ALA A 40 -15.28 -2.28 -20.99
CA ALA A 40 -15.07 -2.70 -22.37
C ALA A 40 -16.34 -3.26 -23.05
N GLY A 41 -17.48 -3.34 -22.34
CA GLY A 41 -18.71 -3.95 -22.84
C GLY A 41 -18.59 -5.45 -23.12
N ARG A 42 -17.67 -6.15 -22.44
CA ARG A 42 -17.37 -7.57 -22.66
C ARG A 42 -17.84 -8.43 -21.49
N GLY A 43 -18.47 -9.56 -21.81
CA GLY A 43 -18.92 -10.56 -20.83
C GLY A 43 -20.33 -10.32 -20.27
N PRO A 44 -20.84 -11.21 -19.41
CA PRO A 44 -22.21 -11.12 -18.87
C PRO A 44 -22.36 -10.09 -17.74
N PHE A 45 -21.27 -9.42 -17.35
CA PHE A 45 -21.23 -8.54 -16.19
C PHE A 45 -21.86 -7.19 -16.51
N LYS A 46 -22.73 -6.71 -15.61
CA LYS A 46 -23.36 -5.39 -15.66
C LYS A 46 -23.22 -4.71 -14.31
N ASN A 47 -23.30 -3.38 -14.30
CA ASN A 47 -23.40 -2.64 -13.04
C ASN A 47 -24.67 -3.07 -12.31
N VAL A 48 -24.55 -3.36 -11.01
CA VAL A 48 -25.67 -3.73 -10.16
C VAL A 48 -26.22 -2.45 -9.54
N THR A 49 -27.43 -2.07 -9.95
CA THR A 49 -28.16 -0.89 -9.42
C THR A 49 -29.54 -1.33 -8.91
N PRO A 50 -29.64 -1.88 -7.70
CA PRO A 50 -30.93 -2.17 -7.09
C PRO A 50 -31.61 -0.84 -6.75
N GLY A 51 -32.73 -0.51 -7.41
CA GLY A 51 -33.53 0.68 -7.10
C GLY A 51 -32.85 2.04 -7.34
N GLY A 52 -31.81 2.10 -8.18
CA GLY A 52 -31.07 3.35 -8.47
C GLY A 52 -29.93 3.66 -7.48
N LEU A 53 -29.72 2.83 -6.45
CA LEU A 53 -28.59 2.96 -5.53
C LEU A 53 -27.37 2.18 -6.06
N HIS A 54 -26.29 2.90 -6.37
CA HIS A 54 -25.00 2.30 -6.71
C HIS A 54 -24.28 1.86 -5.43
N ILE A 55 -24.39 0.58 -5.08
CA ILE A 55 -23.62 0.02 -3.96
C ILE A 55 -22.21 -0.28 -4.46
N HIS A 56 -21.26 0.49 -3.95
CA HIS A 56 -19.84 0.26 -4.11
C HIS A 56 -19.42 -1.06 -3.47
N HIS A 57 -18.53 -1.82 -4.11
CA HIS A 57 -18.12 -3.14 -3.60
C HIS A 57 -17.26 -3.01 -2.34
N VAL A 58 -16.85 -1.80 -1.98
CA VAL A 58 -16.32 -1.44 -0.65
C VAL A 58 -17.27 -1.85 0.48
N VAL A 59 -18.59 -1.73 0.31
CA VAL A 59 -19.59 -2.00 1.38
C VAL A 59 -19.58 -3.48 1.79
N PRO A 60 -19.79 -4.46 0.88
CA PRO A 60 -19.61 -5.87 1.24
C PRO A 60 -18.16 -6.15 1.67
N GLY A 61 -17.17 -5.44 1.12
CA GLY A 61 -15.78 -5.50 1.57
C GLY A 61 -15.61 -5.23 3.06
N VAL A 62 -16.20 -4.15 3.59
CA VAL A 62 -16.18 -3.80 5.01
C VAL A 62 -16.81 -4.90 5.86
N ILE A 63 -17.95 -5.45 5.43
CA ILE A 63 -18.63 -6.54 6.13
C ILE A 63 -17.70 -7.77 6.24
N LEU A 64 -17.06 -8.16 5.13
CA LEU A 64 -16.12 -9.29 5.11
C LEU A 64 -14.89 -9.02 5.99
N VAL A 65 -14.34 -7.81 6.00
CA VAL A 65 -13.22 -7.44 6.88
C VAL A 65 -13.61 -7.60 8.35
N ILE A 66 -14.81 -7.15 8.73
CA ILE A 66 -15.29 -7.27 10.12
C ILE A 66 -15.47 -8.74 10.50
N ILE A 67 -16.17 -9.53 9.69
CA ILE A 67 -16.42 -10.95 9.96
C ILE A 67 -15.12 -11.75 10.00
N GLY A 68 -14.25 -11.57 8.99
CA GLY A 68 -12.97 -12.24 8.92
C GLY A 68 -12.01 -11.81 10.03
N GLY A 69 -12.01 -10.52 10.38
CA GLY A 69 -11.18 -9.96 11.45
C GLY A 69 -11.56 -10.51 12.82
N PHE A 70 -12.83 -10.38 13.22
CA PHE A 70 -13.31 -10.94 14.49
C PHE A 70 -13.22 -12.48 14.51
N GLY A 71 -13.51 -13.13 13.38
CA GLY A 71 -13.33 -14.58 13.25
C GLY A 71 -11.88 -15.00 13.47
N ALA A 72 -10.91 -14.24 12.95
CA ALA A 72 -9.49 -14.51 13.13
C ALA A 72 -9.01 -14.23 14.57
N VAL A 73 -9.64 -13.28 15.27
CA VAL A 73 -9.37 -13.01 16.70
C VAL A 73 -9.97 -14.12 17.58
N ALA A 74 -11.16 -14.60 17.24
CA ALA A 74 -11.82 -15.70 17.94
C ALA A 74 -11.15 -17.06 17.65
N ALA A 75 -10.60 -17.23 16.45
CA ALA A 75 -9.88 -18.43 16.06
C ALA A 75 -8.44 -18.42 16.60
N GLY A 76 -7.96 -19.60 17.00
CA GLY A 76 -6.55 -19.77 17.34
C GLY A 76 -5.62 -19.67 16.12
N ARG A 77 -4.31 -19.70 16.38
CA ARG A 77 -3.25 -19.63 15.34
C ARG A 77 -3.27 -20.81 14.35
N TYR A 78 -3.86 -21.94 14.75
CA TYR A 78 -3.92 -23.18 13.98
C TYR A 78 -5.37 -23.63 13.79
N GLY A 79 -5.61 -24.39 12.73
CA GLY A 79 -6.90 -25.00 12.43
C GLY A 79 -7.70 -24.28 11.34
N PHE A 80 -8.82 -24.90 10.97
CA PHE A 80 -9.65 -24.45 9.85
C PHE A 80 -10.27 -23.06 10.08
N GLY A 81 -10.71 -22.76 11.31
CA GLY A 81 -11.34 -21.48 11.64
C GLY A 81 -10.44 -20.29 11.30
N GLY A 82 -9.18 -20.31 11.75
CA GLY A 82 -8.23 -19.22 11.46
C GLY A 82 -7.90 -19.09 9.98
N ALA A 83 -7.82 -20.22 9.25
CA ALA A 83 -7.61 -20.22 7.80
C ALA A 83 -8.80 -19.62 7.03
N LEU A 84 -10.03 -20.01 7.39
CA LEU A 84 -11.25 -19.49 6.77
C LEU A 84 -11.42 -17.99 7.07
N SER A 85 -11.26 -17.58 8.32
CA SER A 85 -11.35 -16.18 8.72
C SER A 85 -10.31 -15.32 8.00
N ALA A 86 -9.10 -15.83 7.80
CA ALA A 86 -8.07 -15.16 7.02
C ALA A 86 -8.45 -15.00 5.54
N VAL A 87 -9.05 -16.02 4.91
CA VAL A 87 -9.55 -15.92 3.54
C VAL A 87 -10.63 -14.85 3.44
N ILE A 88 -11.63 -14.88 4.33
CA ILE A 88 -12.73 -13.91 4.37
C ILE A 88 -12.19 -12.49 4.56
N PHE A 89 -11.27 -12.31 5.50
CA PHE A 89 -10.61 -11.03 5.76
C PHE A 89 -9.86 -10.54 4.52
N GLY A 90 -9.07 -11.41 3.87
CA GLY A 90 -8.31 -11.08 2.67
C GLY A 90 -9.22 -10.63 1.53
N LEU A 91 -10.30 -11.38 1.25
CA LEU A 91 -11.30 -10.98 0.25
C LEU A 91 -11.87 -9.59 0.55
N GLY A 92 -12.33 -9.37 1.79
CA GLY A 92 -12.88 -8.08 2.20
C GLY A 92 -11.89 -6.92 2.04
N ALA A 93 -10.65 -7.11 2.48
CA ALA A 93 -9.61 -6.10 2.34
C ALA A 93 -9.29 -5.78 0.87
N GLY A 94 -9.36 -6.79 -0.01
CA GLY A 94 -9.14 -6.63 -1.45
C GLY A 94 -10.21 -5.75 -2.09
N LEU A 95 -11.48 -5.99 -1.73
CA LEU A 95 -12.62 -5.17 -2.17
C LEU A 95 -12.51 -3.74 -1.64
N VAL A 96 -12.14 -3.56 -0.37
CA VAL A 96 -12.02 -2.22 0.24
C VAL A 96 -10.91 -1.40 -0.42
N LEU A 97 -9.74 -2.02 -0.64
CA LEU A 97 -8.60 -1.30 -1.20
C LEU A 97 -8.70 -1.05 -2.71
N ASP A 98 -9.54 -1.80 -3.44
CA ASP A 98 -9.81 -1.51 -4.85
C ASP A 98 -10.47 -0.13 -5.03
N GLU A 99 -11.32 0.28 -4.09
CA GLU A 99 -11.98 1.59 -4.04
C GLU A 99 -11.30 2.60 -3.12
N PHE A 100 -10.05 2.37 -2.71
CA PHE A 100 -9.33 3.25 -1.79
C PHE A 100 -9.36 4.74 -2.21
N ALA A 101 -9.26 5.00 -3.52
CA ALA A 101 -9.31 6.35 -4.07
C ALA A 101 -10.68 7.05 -3.93
N LEU A 102 -11.77 6.31 -3.74
CA LEU A 102 -13.09 6.88 -3.45
C LEU A 102 -13.29 7.09 -1.94
N ILE A 103 -12.73 6.21 -1.11
CA ILE A 103 -12.77 6.34 0.35
C ILE A 103 -12.05 7.60 0.81
N LEU A 104 -10.88 7.89 0.23
CA LEU A 104 -10.18 9.14 0.46
C LEU A 104 -10.50 10.10 -0.68
N HIS A 105 -11.35 11.10 -0.41
CA HIS A 105 -11.65 12.21 -1.31
C HIS A 105 -10.37 13.05 -1.55
N LEU A 106 -9.47 12.54 -2.40
CA LEU A 106 -8.15 13.10 -2.64
C LEU A 106 -8.26 14.19 -3.70
N ASP A 107 -8.54 15.42 -3.25
CA ASP A 107 -8.36 16.63 -4.06
C ASP A 107 -6.88 16.77 -4.47
N ASP A 108 -6.68 16.96 -5.76
CA ASP A 108 -5.46 16.64 -6.48
C ASP A 108 -4.44 17.79 -6.47
N VAL A 109 -3.27 17.58 -5.85
CA VAL A 109 -2.08 18.43 -6.11
C VAL A 109 -0.78 17.60 -6.22
N TYR A 110 -0.83 16.28 -6.00
CA TYR A 110 0.37 15.43 -6.04
C TYR A 110 0.14 14.01 -6.58
N TRP A 111 -1.11 13.58 -6.85
CA TRP A 111 -1.43 12.18 -7.06
C TRP A 111 -2.37 11.96 -8.24
N SER A 112 -1.83 11.33 -9.26
CA SER A 112 -2.52 10.89 -10.47
C SER A 112 -3.88 10.21 -10.28
N GLU A 113 -4.79 10.38 -11.25
CA GLU A 113 -5.95 9.55 -11.64
C GLU A 113 -6.35 8.43 -10.67
N GLN A 114 -7.55 8.54 -10.07
CA GLN A 114 -8.06 7.74 -8.96
C GLN A 114 -7.72 6.23 -9.04
N GLY A 115 -7.87 5.60 -10.21
CA GLY A 115 -7.56 4.17 -10.40
C GLY A 115 -6.10 3.77 -10.14
N ARG A 116 -5.13 4.67 -10.33
CA ARG A 116 -3.70 4.40 -10.05
C ARG A 116 -3.38 4.39 -8.56
N LYS A 117 -4.12 5.18 -7.75
CA LYS A 117 -3.89 5.26 -6.30
C LYS A 117 -4.25 3.93 -5.61
N SER A 118 -5.38 3.32 -5.98
CA SER A 118 -5.76 2.00 -5.47
C SER A 118 -4.73 0.93 -5.82
N VAL A 119 -4.21 0.90 -7.06
CA VAL A 119 -3.14 -0.02 -7.46
C VAL A 119 -1.89 0.17 -6.61
N GLU A 120 -1.46 1.42 -6.39
CA GLU A 120 -0.28 1.72 -5.58
C GLU A 120 -0.43 1.17 -4.16
N ILE A 121 -1.55 1.48 -3.50
CA ILE A 121 -1.79 1.06 -2.12
C ILE A 121 -1.88 -0.46 -2.01
N VAL A 122 -2.55 -1.12 -2.95
CA VAL A 122 -2.62 -2.60 -2.96
C VAL A 122 -1.25 -3.24 -3.12
N VAL A 123 -0.41 -2.74 -4.04
CA VAL A 123 0.95 -3.25 -4.24
C VAL A 123 1.82 -3.04 -3.00
N VAL A 124 1.72 -1.86 -2.38
CA VAL A 124 2.46 -1.54 -1.16
C VAL A 124 2.01 -2.44 0.00
N THR A 125 0.71 -2.60 0.21
CA THR A 125 0.13 -3.48 1.24
C THR A 125 0.57 -4.92 1.03
N ALA A 126 0.47 -5.45 -0.20
CA ALA A 126 0.91 -6.80 -0.53
C ALA A 126 2.40 -6.99 -0.26
N ALA A 127 3.24 -6.02 -0.64
CA ALA A 127 4.68 -6.07 -0.40
C ALA A 127 5.03 -6.07 1.10
N VAL A 128 4.36 -5.22 1.89
CA VAL A 128 4.51 -5.17 3.35
C VAL A 128 4.14 -6.50 3.99
N VAL A 129 2.99 -7.06 3.65
CA VAL A 129 2.53 -8.35 4.20
C VAL A 129 3.44 -9.50 3.74
N ALA A 130 3.93 -9.48 2.49
CA ALA A 130 4.88 -10.46 2.00
C ALA A 130 6.23 -10.42 2.74
N LEU A 131 6.73 -9.23 3.10
CA LEU A 131 7.92 -9.11 3.94
C LEU A 131 7.68 -9.70 5.34
N VAL A 132 6.52 -9.44 5.94
CA VAL A 132 6.14 -10.04 7.23
C VAL A 132 6.07 -11.57 7.14
N LEU A 133 5.50 -12.12 6.06
CA LEU A 133 5.52 -13.55 5.79
C LEU A 133 6.94 -14.10 5.61
N GLY A 134 7.81 -13.33 4.96
CA GLY A 134 9.25 -13.61 4.84
C GLY A 134 10.00 -13.66 6.17
N GLY A 135 9.37 -13.25 7.27
CA GLY A 135 9.98 -13.22 8.60
C GLY A 135 10.60 -11.88 8.97
N PHE A 136 10.43 -10.85 8.15
CA PHE A 136 10.81 -9.48 8.51
C PHE A 136 9.77 -8.93 9.48
N VAL A 137 10.19 -8.63 10.71
CA VAL A 137 9.32 -7.98 11.69
C VAL A 137 9.60 -6.48 11.73
N PRO A 138 8.60 -5.65 12.05
CA PRO A 138 8.82 -4.23 12.27
C PRO A 138 9.98 -3.98 13.23
N PHE A 139 10.77 -2.97 12.88
CA PHE A 139 11.88 -2.46 13.67
C PHE A 139 13.05 -3.41 13.87
N GLY A 140 13.24 -4.43 13.02
CA GLY A 140 14.49 -5.21 12.99
C GLY A 140 14.76 -6.04 14.24
N VAL A 141 13.73 -6.35 15.05
CA VAL A 141 13.89 -7.17 16.27
C VAL A 141 14.50 -8.54 15.96
N ASN A 142 14.30 -9.06 14.75
CA ASN A 142 14.88 -10.32 14.30
C ASN A 142 16.36 -10.22 13.88
N ASP A 143 16.90 -9.01 13.69
CA ASP A 143 18.32 -8.78 13.35
C ASP A 143 19.24 -8.82 14.58
N LEU A 144 18.66 -8.95 15.78
CA LEU A 144 19.39 -9.02 17.05
C LEU A 144 19.86 -10.45 17.36
N THR A 145 21.07 -10.57 17.90
CA THR A 145 21.65 -11.81 18.40
C THR A 145 20.82 -12.41 19.55
N PRO A 146 20.92 -13.73 19.82
CA PRO A 146 20.20 -14.37 20.92
C PRO A 146 20.48 -13.72 22.29
N GLU A 147 21.72 -13.28 22.56
CA GLU A 147 22.08 -12.57 23.79
C GLU A 147 21.43 -11.18 23.85
N GLU A 148 21.41 -10.44 22.73
CA GLU A 148 20.79 -9.11 22.66
C GLU A 148 19.27 -9.16 22.88
N ARG A 149 18.59 -10.21 22.41
CA ARG A 149 17.15 -10.42 22.61
C ARG A 149 16.75 -10.65 24.06
N GLN A 150 17.62 -11.25 24.87
CA GLN A 150 17.36 -11.43 26.31
C GLN A 150 17.44 -10.10 27.07
N SER A 151 18.27 -9.17 26.62
CA SER A 151 18.32 -7.82 27.19
C SER A 151 17.18 -6.96 26.64
N ARG A 152 16.09 -6.86 27.42
CA ARG A 152 14.91 -6.03 27.06
C ARG A 152 15.29 -4.59 26.69
N GLY A 153 16.37 -4.07 27.26
CA GLY A 153 16.93 -2.74 26.94
C GLY A 153 17.49 -2.63 25.51
N LEU A 154 18.29 -3.59 25.02
CA LEU A 154 18.87 -3.52 23.67
C LEU A 154 17.79 -3.71 22.60
N VAL A 155 16.80 -4.59 22.84
CA VAL A 155 15.65 -4.73 21.95
C VAL A 155 14.86 -3.43 21.85
N ALA A 156 14.58 -2.78 22.98
CA ALA A 156 13.88 -1.50 23.00
C ALA A 156 14.68 -0.39 22.31
N MET A 157 16.00 -0.31 22.54
CA MET A 157 16.89 0.66 21.89
C MET A 157 16.98 0.45 20.38
N ASN A 158 17.12 -0.79 19.92
CA ASN A 158 17.15 -1.14 18.51
C ASN A 158 15.81 -0.78 17.84
N ALA A 159 14.70 -1.16 18.45
CA ALA A 159 13.37 -0.86 17.92
C ALA A 159 13.14 0.66 17.82
N ALA A 160 13.51 1.40 18.88
CA ALA A 160 13.45 2.86 18.90
C ALA A 160 14.34 3.47 17.81
N GLY A 161 15.58 3.01 17.66
CA GLY A 161 16.51 3.48 16.63
C GLY A 161 15.94 3.31 15.21
N ASN A 162 15.40 2.13 14.92
CA ASN A 162 14.77 1.82 13.63
C ASN A 162 13.50 2.65 13.39
N PHE A 163 12.70 2.85 14.44
CA PHE A 163 11.55 3.76 14.40
C PHE A 163 11.97 5.20 14.09
N PHE A 164 13.02 5.72 14.74
CA PHE A 164 13.54 7.06 14.49
C PHE A 164 14.09 7.21 13.06
N LEU A 165 14.76 6.19 12.51
CA LEU A 165 15.21 6.22 11.12
C LEU A 165 14.03 6.32 10.15
N ALA A 166 12.97 5.53 10.37
CA ALA A 166 11.76 5.60 9.57
C ALA A 166 11.08 6.97 9.70
N LEU A 167 11.02 7.52 10.91
CA LEU A 167 10.47 8.85 11.19
C LEU A 167 11.26 9.96 10.50
N ILE A 168 12.60 9.90 10.49
CA ILE A 168 13.44 10.84 9.75
C ILE A 168 13.19 10.73 8.25
N ALA A 169 13.10 9.51 7.70
CA ALA A 169 12.77 9.30 6.29
C ALA A 169 11.39 9.91 5.94
N LEU A 170 10.40 9.74 6.82
CA LEU A 170 9.07 10.32 6.68
C LEU A 170 9.12 11.86 6.72
N TRP A 171 9.81 12.43 7.71
CA TRP A 171 9.99 13.88 7.85
C TRP A 171 10.71 14.52 6.64
N LYS A 172 11.58 13.73 5.99
CA LYS A 172 12.25 14.07 4.72
C LYS A 172 11.37 13.89 3.49
N GLY A 173 10.07 13.62 3.65
CA GLY A 173 9.07 13.51 2.59
C GLY A 173 9.11 12.19 1.83
N LYS A 174 9.70 11.13 2.40
CA LYS A 174 9.88 9.84 1.71
C LYS A 174 8.97 8.76 2.30
N ALA A 175 7.66 8.99 2.24
CA ALA A 175 6.65 8.10 2.83
C ALA A 175 6.85 6.62 2.45
N ARG A 176 7.07 6.31 1.16
CA ARG A 176 7.32 4.94 0.70
C ARG A 176 8.58 4.33 1.34
N THR A 177 9.68 5.09 1.36
CA THR A 177 10.94 4.65 1.97
C THR A 177 10.81 4.46 3.47
N ALA A 178 10.05 5.32 4.15
CA ALA A 178 9.75 5.18 5.56
C ALA A 178 8.94 3.91 5.85
N LEU A 179 7.88 3.66 5.06
CA LEU A 179 7.02 2.49 5.21
C LEU A 179 7.79 1.18 5.02
N PHE A 180 8.53 1.03 3.91
CA PHE A 180 9.40 -0.13 3.72
C PHE A 180 10.52 -0.17 4.77
N GLY A 181 10.97 0.99 5.23
CA GLY A 181 11.99 1.15 6.26
C GLY A 181 11.60 0.66 7.65
N VAL A 182 10.30 0.67 7.98
CA VAL A 182 9.79 0.06 9.23
C VAL A 182 10.07 -1.44 9.26
N ILE A 183 9.99 -2.10 8.11
CA ILE A 183 10.15 -3.56 7.98
C ILE A 183 11.58 -3.93 7.65
N VAL A 184 12.25 -3.09 6.84
CA VAL A 184 13.64 -3.28 6.41
C VAL A 184 14.44 -2.05 6.88
N PRO A 185 15.01 -2.08 8.09
CA PRO A 185 15.72 -0.94 8.70
C PRO A 185 16.77 -0.28 7.80
N PHE A 186 17.45 -1.07 6.98
CA PHE A 186 18.42 -0.57 6.00
C PHE A 186 17.81 0.42 4.99
N VAL A 187 16.56 0.20 4.58
CA VAL A 187 15.82 1.12 3.69
C VAL A 187 15.54 2.44 4.42
N ALA A 188 15.17 2.39 5.70
CA ALA A 188 14.99 3.58 6.53
C ALA A 188 16.31 4.36 6.67
N LEU A 189 17.43 3.68 6.92
CA LEU A 189 18.76 4.28 7.03
C LEU A 189 19.15 5.03 5.74
N VAL A 190 19.00 4.38 4.58
CA VAL A 190 19.23 5.01 3.27
C VAL A 190 18.30 6.22 3.07
N GLY A 191 17.05 6.11 3.51
CA GLY A 191 16.07 7.20 3.53
C GLY A 191 16.48 8.38 4.41
N ALA A 192 17.01 8.09 5.60
CA ALA A 192 17.46 9.07 6.59
C ALA A 192 18.73 9.79 6.14
N ILE A 193 19.71 9.10 5.56
CA ILE A 193 20.97 9.70 5.09
C ILE A 193 20.74 10.55 3.83
N ARG A 194 20.01 10.03 2.82
CA ARG A 194 19.84 10.72 1.54
C ARG A 194 19.12 12.07 1.67
N LEU A 195 19.40 13.03 0.78
CA LEU A 195 18.72 14.35 0.74
C LEU A 195 17.19 14.25 0.82
N ALA A 196 16.56 15.24 1.46
CA ALA A 196 15.11 15.31 1.58
C ALA A 196 14.43 15.64 0.24
N ARG A 197 13.16 15.25 0.09
CA ARG A 197 12.31 15.68 -1.02
C ARG A 197 12.09 17.20 -0.94
N PRO A 198 12.11 17.92 -2.07
CA PRO A 198 11.71 19.32 -2.11
C PRO A 198 10.31 19.51 -1.50
N GLY A 199 10.11 20.59 -0.72
CA GLY A 199 8.83 20.88 -0.07
C GLY A 199 8.52 20.08 1.20
N SER A 200 9.34 19.09 1.59
CA SER A 200 9.14 18.37 2.85
C SER A 200 9.38 19.28 4.07
N PRO A 201 8.79 18.97 5.25
CA PRO A 201 9.03 19.77 6.45
C PRO A 201 10.52 19.89 6.81
N TYR A 202 11.29 18.80 6.63
CA TYR A 202 12.75 18.83 6.78
C TYR A 202 13.43 19.80 5.79
N ALA A 203 13.06 19.76 4.51
CA ALA A 203 13.63 20.65 3.50
C ALA A 203 13.28 22.12 3.77
N LYS A 204 12.02 22.39 4.17
CA LYS A 204 11.57 23.73 4.56
C LYS A 204 12.39 24.28 5.73
N ARG A 205 12.66 23.47 6.75
CA ARG A 205 13.42 23.88 7.95
C ARG A 205 14.92 24.00 7.71
N PHE A 206 15.56 22.96 7.16
CA PHE A 206 17.03 22.88 7.11
C PHE A 206 17.64 23.32 5.79
N TYR A 207 16.85 23.37 4.70
CA TYR A 207 17.33 23.88 3.42
C TYR A 207 16.88 25.34 3.16
N ALA A 208 16.19 25.98 4.12
CA ALA A 208 15.79 27.40 4.09
C ALA A 208 16.93 28.32 3.63
N ASN A 209 18.08 28.22 4.33
CA ASN A 209 19.24 29.10 4.15
C ASN A 209 20.38 28.39 3.41
N ARG A 210 20.10 27.29 2.70
CA ARG A 210 21.10 26.48 1.99
C ARG A 210 20.74 26.31 0.51
N PRO A 211 20.96 27.34 -0.34
CA PRO A 211 20.51 27.34 -1.74
C PRO A 211 21.10 26.19 -2.56
N ARG A 212 22.38 25.86 -2.35
CA ARG A 212 23.04 24.71 -3.02
C ARG A 212 22.39 23.37 -2.66
N ALA A 213 22.05 23.16 -1.38
CA ALA A 213 21.41 21.92 -0.93
C ALA A 213 19.97 21.80 -1.47
N ARG A 214 19.23 22.91 -1.50
CA ARG A 214 17.88 22.98 -2.08
C ARG A 214 17.89 22.66 -3.58
N ALA A 215 18.79 23.29 -4.34
CA ALA A 215 18.93 23.04 -5.78
C ALA A 215 19.30 21.58 -6.07
N LYS A 216 20.27 21.03 -5.34
CA LYS A 216 20.68 19.62 -5.48
C LYS A 216 19.54 18.64 -5.13
N ALA A 217 18.77 18.93 -4.08
CA ALA A 217 17.59 18.14 -3.72
C ALA A 217 16.51 18.19 -4.81
N GLY A 218 16.28 19.37 -5.39
CA GLY A 218 15.37 19.60 -6.52
C GLY A 218 15.76 18.80 -7.75
N LEU A 219 16.98 18.98 -8.25
CA LEU A 219 17.51 18.26 -9.41
C LEU A 219 17.46 16.74 -9.23
N ARG A 220 17.82 16.25 -8.05
CA ARG A 220 17.75 14.82 -7.73
C ARG A 220 16.32 14.29 -7.80
N ALA A 221 15.36 14.99 -7.19
CA ALA A 221 13.96 14.59 -7.21
C ALA A 221 13.43 14.58 -8.65
N PHE A 222 13.73 15.63 -9.42
CA PHE A 222 13.36 15.73 -10.82
C PHE A 222 13.90 14.57 -11.67
N HIS A 223 15.20 14.27 -11.60
CA HIS A 223 15.80 13.16 -12.35
C HIS A 223 15.23 11.80 -11.93
N HIS A 224 15.03 11.60 -10.63
CA HIS A 224 14.42 10.37 -10.13
C HIS A 224 13.00 10.19 -10.66
N ASP A 225 12.17 11.23 -10.55
CA ASP A 225 10.78 11.17 -10.95
C ASP A 225 10.68 11.05 -12.48
N ARG A 226 11.51 11.74 -13.26
CA ARG A 226 11.59 11.55 -14.72
C ARG A 226 11.98 10.12 -15.10
N ARG A 227 12.95 9.51 -14.42
CA ARG A 227 13.40 8.14 -14.69
C ARG A 227 12.31 7.11 -14.38
N TRP A 228 11.62 7.26 -13.26
CA TRP A 228 10.68 6.25 -12.76
C TRP A 228 9.22 6.52 -13.10
N ALA A 229 8.84 7.74 -13.50
CA ALA A 229 7.44 8.06 -13.80
C ALA A 229 6.88 7.24 -14.96
N ARG A 230 7.61 7.12 -16.08
CA ARG A 230 7.11 6.39 -17.26
C ARG A 230 6.95 4.88 -16.98
N PRO A 231 7.96 4.15 -16.47
CA PRO A 231 7.79 2.73 -16.15
C PRO A 231 6.68 2.50 -15.12
N ARG A 232 6.64 3.33 -14.06
CA ARG A 232 5.64 3.22 -13.01
C ARG A 232 4.23 3.41 -13.56
N ARG A 233 3.98 4.46 -14.34
CA ARG A 233 2.68 4.70 -14.98
C ARG A 233 2.28 3.57 -15.93
N ARG A 234 3.23 2.99 -16.67
CA ARG A 234 2.95 1.85 -17.56
C ARG A 234 2.49 0.62 -16.77
N PHE A 235 3.16 0.34 -15.66
CA PHE A 235 2.78 -0.75 -14.76
C PHE A 235 1.42 -0.49 -14.07
N GLU A 236 1.22 0.72 -13.54
CA GLU A 236 -0.04 1.12 -12.92
C GLU A 236 -1.19 1.04 -13.94
N ASN A 237 -1.01 1.49 -15.19
CA ASN A 237 -2.03 1.37 -16.23
C ASN A 237 -2.24 -0.10 -16.66
N PHE A 238 -1.19 -0.92 -16.66
CA PHE A 238 -1.32 -2.35 -16.95
C PHE A 238 -2.20 -3.06 -15.92
N ILE A 239 -2.12 -2.67 -14.64
CA ILE A 239 -2.94 -3.27 -13.55
C ILE A 239 -4.28 -2.54 -13.36
N GLY A 240 -4.30 -1.21 -13.29
CA GLY A 240 -5.46 -0.37 -12.99
C GLY A 240 -6.35 0.00 -14.18
N GLY A 241 -5.82 -0.02 -15.40
CA GLY A 241 -6.46 0.44 -16.63
C GLY A 241 -5.99 1.85 -16.98
N THR A 242 -6.04 2.22 -18.26
CA THR A 242 -5.77 3.62 -18.64
C THR A 242 -6.89 4.49 -18.07
N PRO A 243 -6.56 5.50 -17.26
CA PRO A 243 -7.55 6.45 -16.78
C PRO A 243 -8.26 7.13 -17.95
N ASP A 244 -9.53 7.47 -17.80
CA ASP A 244 -10.15 8.37 -18.77
C ASP A 244 -9.41 9.70 -18.69
N PRO A 245 -9.08 10.34 -19.82
CA PRO A 245 -8.74 11.74 -19.77
C PRO A 245 -9.90 12.43 -19.06
N GLU A 246 -9.61 13.16 -17.98
CA GLU A 246 -10.55 14.10 -17.38
C GLU A 246 -11.34 14.77 -18.51
N ARG A 247 -12.66 14.86 -18.34
CA ARG A 247 -13.44 15.87 -19.07
C ARG A 247 -12.94 17.24 -18.63
N THR A 248 -11.77 17.65 -19.09
CA THR A 248 -11.35 19.03 -19.24
C THR A 248 -12.06 19.64 -20.46
N ALA A 249 -13.34 19.31 -20.65
CA ALA A 249 -14.27 20.25 -21.24
C ALA A 249 -14.82 21.01 -20.04
N VAL A 250 -14.00 21.96 -19.57
CA VAL A 250 -14.54 23.21 -19.04
C VAL A 250 -15.66 23.56 -19.99
N SER A 251 -16.88 23.58 -19.46
CA SER A 251 -17.97 24.35 -19.99
C SER A 251 -17.39 25.75 -20.24
N LEU A 252 -16.85 25.95 -21.44
CA LEU A 252 -16.80 27.26 -22.05
C LEU A 252 -18.27 27.57 -22.27
N GLU A 253 -18.83 28.13 -21.21
CA GLU A 253 -19.88 29.12 -21.21
C GLU A 253 -20.17 29.57 -22.64
N LYS A 254 -21.21 28.95 -23.21
CA LYS A 254 -21.81 29.44 -24.44
C LYS A 254 -22.27 30.86 -24.07
N PRO A 255 -21.75 31.94 -24.70
CA PRO A 255 -22.29 33.26 -24.43
C PRO A 255 -23.78 33.24 -24.81
N PRO A 256 -24.64 33.97 -24.08
CA PRO A 256 -26.05 34.01 -24.41
C PRO A 256 -26.24 34.55 -25.85
N PRO A 257 -27.25 34.06 -26.58
CA PRO A 257 -27.51 34.52 -27.95
C PRO A 257 -27.88 36.02 -27.97
N PRO A 258 -27.65 36.70 -29.12
CA PRO A 258 -27.81 38.15 -29.26
C PRO A 258 -29.24 38.65 -29.04
#